data_AF-A0A349PYA4-F1
#
_entry.id   AF-A0A349PYA4-F1
#
_cell.length_a   1.000
_cell.length_b   1.000
_cell.length_c   1.000
_cell.angle_alpha   90.00
_cell.angle_beta   90.00
_cell.angle_gamma   90.00
#
_symmetry.space_group_name_H-M   'P 1'
#
loop_
_entity.id
_entity.type
_entity.pdbx_description
1 polymer ?
#
loop_
_entity_poly.entity_id
_entity_poly.type
_entity_poly.pdbx_seq_one_letter_code
_entity_poly.pdbx_strand_id
1 'polypeptide(L)'
;MKKMVFVAFLTAIMLSNSSYVSFDKALVPLSQAEINDLKFLREEEKLARDVYLYAYDKYHLKIFNNISQSEQRHMNSVLNLLSKYGIPDSASTEKGVFNNPDLQKLYNSLTKQADISSVEALKAGATIEDLDINDIDDFTANTTKPDLLN
;
A
#
# COMPACT_ATOMS: atom_id res chain seq x y z
N MET A 1 66.44 -32.95 -48.13
CA MET A 1 66.13 -31.54 -48.49
C MET A 1 64.64 -31.41 -48.75
N LYS A 2 64.04 -30.26 -48.38
CA LYS A 2 62.61 -29.85 -48.44
C LYS A 2 61.79 -30.32 -47.22
N LYS A 3 61.75 -29.55 -46.13
CA LYS A 3 61.11 -28.24 -45.84
C LYS A 3 59.84 -28.48 -45.01
N MET A 4 59.95 -28.09 -43.73
CA MET A 4 58.88 -27.92 -42.76
C MET A 4 57.71 -27.11 -43.36
N VAL A 5 56.49 -27.51 -43.03
CA VAL A 5 55.35 -26.59 -42.92
C VAL A 5 54.65 -26.88 -41.60
N PHE A 6 54.84 -25.94 -40.68
CA PHE A 6 54.09 -25.81 -39.44
C PHE A 6 52.68 -25.31 -39.82
N VAL A 7 51.64 -26.09 -39.55
CA VAL A 7 50.26 -25.60 -39.62
C VAL A 7 49.81 -25.36 -38.19
N ALA A 8 49.87 -24.10 -37.76
CA ALA A 8 49.29 -23.64 -36.53
C ALA A 8 47.76 -23.65 -36.67
N PHE A 9 47.08 -24.59 -36.01
CA PHE A 9 45.64 -24.53 -35.83
C PHE A 9 45.33 -23.51 -34.74
N LEU A 10 45.06 -22.28 -35.18
CA LEU A 10 44.52 -21.22 -34.33
C LEU A 10 43.02 -21.51 -34.12
N THR A 11 42.67 -22.20 -33.04
CA THR A 11 41.27 -22.36 -32.64
C THR A 11 40.76 -21.01 -32.11
N ALA A 12 40.02 -20.28 -32.93
CA ALA A 12 39.27 -19.11 -32.51
C ALA A 12 38.13 -19.55 -31.58
N ILE A 13 38.29 -19.29 -30.28
CA ILE A 13 37.21 -19.39 -29.30
C ILE A 13 36.27 -18.20 -29.59
N MET A 14 35.16 -18.48 -30.26
CA MET A 14 34.03 -17.56 -30.34
C MET A 14 33.40 -17.47 -28.94
N LEU A 15 33.85 -16.51 -28.14
CA LEU A 15 33.13 -16.07 -26.96
C LEU A 15 31.82 -15.44 -27.44
N SER A 16 30.75 -16.24 -27.48
CA SER A 16 29.40 -15.73 -27.58
C SER A 16 29.11 -14.96 -26.29
N ASN A 17 29.27 -13.63 -26.33
CA ASN A 17 28.66 -12.72 -25.36
C ASN A 17 27.15 -12.82 -25.54
N SER A 18 26.53 -13.83 -24.93
CA SER A 18 25.11 -13.81 -24.65
C SER A 18 24.92 -12.76 -23.58
N SER A 19 24.59 -11.54 -23.99
CA SER A 19 23.99 -10.56 -23.10
C SER A 19 22.70 -11.16 -22.60
N TYR A 20 22.72 -11.66 -21.36
CA TYR A 20 21.50 -11.91 -20.60
C TYR A 20 20.79 -10.57 -20.50
N VAL A 21 19.83 -10.34 -21.40
CA VAL A 21 18.85 -9.29 -21.21
C VAL A 21 18.04 -9.74 -20.00
N SER A 22 18.30 -9.12 -18.86
CA SER A 22 17.36 -9.15 -17.74
C SER A 22 16.03 -8.67 -18.30
N PHE A 23 15.09 -9.59 -18.52
CA PHE A 23 13.70 -9.23 -18.71
C PHE A 23 13.25 -8.74 -17.33
N ASP A 24 13.47 -7.46 -17.04
CA ASP A 24 12.66 -6.77 -16.06
C ASP A 24 11.23 -7.01 -16.50
N LYS A 25 10.52 -7.86 -15.76
CA LYS A 25 9.12 -8.16 -16.02
C LYS A 25 8.39 -6.83 -15.95
N ALA A 26 8.06 -6.27 -17.11
CA ALA A 26 7.35 -5.00 -17.19
C ALA A 26 6.12 -5.08 -16.29
N LEU A 27 6.00 -4.12 -15.36
CA LEU A 27 4.87 -4.00 -14.46
C LEU A 27 3.60 -3.89 -15.32
N VAL A 28 2.59 -4.73 -15.03
CA VAL A 28 1.29 -4.61 -15.68
C VAL A 28 0.63 -3.34 -15.14
N PRO A 29 0.31 -2.34 -15.98
CA PRO A 29 -0.27 -1.09 -15.50
C PRO A 29 -1.59 -1.32 -14.75
N LEU A 30 -1.86 -0.47 -13.76
CA LEU A 30 -3.16 -0.44 -13.11
C LEU A 30 -4.21 0.18 -14.02
N SER A 31 -5.44 -0.32 -13.89
CA SER A 31 -6.63 0.37 -14.37
C SER A 31 -6.91 1.61 -13.53
N GLN A 32 -7.74 2.52 -14.04
CA GLN A 32 -8.12 3.71 -13.28
C GLN A 32 -8.91 3.36 -12.00
N ALA A 33 -9.69 2.27 -12.02
CA ALA A 33 -10.41 1.79 -10.85
C ALA A 33 -9.42 1.38 -9.75
N GLU A 34 -8.46 0.51 -10.04
CA GLU A 34 -7.43 0.09 -9.08
C GLU A 34 -6.59 1.26 -8.54
N ILE A 35 -6.33 2.29 -9.35
CA ILE A 35 -5.64 3.51 -8.88
C ILE A 35 -6.51 4.28 -7.89
N ASN A 36 -7.81 4.39 -8.15
CA ASN A 36 -8.74 5.08 -7.26
C ASN A 36 -8.91 4.31 -5.95
N ASP A 37 -9.06 2.98 -6.03
CA ASP A 37 -9.21 2.08 -4.89
C ASP A 37 -7.98 2.19 -3.97
N LEU A 38 -6.76 2.11 -4.51
CA LEU A 38 -5.53 2.28 -3.71
C LEU A 38 -5.41 3.66 -3.06
N LYS A 39 -5.84 4.72 -3.75
CA LYS A 39 -5.80 6.08 -3.19
C LYS A 39 -6.82 6.26 -2.08
N PHE A 40 -7.99 5.65 -2.22
CA PHE A 40 -9.03 5.67 -1.20
C PHE A 40 -8.59 4.89 0.03
N LEU A 41 -8.20 3.62 -0.16
CA LEU A 41 -7.71 2.76 0.92
C LEU A 41 -6.54 3.42 1.68
N ARG A 42 -5.62 4.08 0.98
CA ARG A 42 -4.52 4.83 1.61
C ARG A 42 -5.01 5.90 2.60
N GLU A 43 -6.08 6.61 2.29
CA GLU A 43 -6.66 7.62 3.18
C GLU A 43 -7.62 7.03 4.22
N GLU A 44 -8.27 5.91 3.92
CA GLU A 44 -9.15 5.19 4.85
C GLU A 44 -8.35 4.58 6.01
N GLU A 45 -7.23 3.92 5.72
CA GLU A 45 -6.28 3.40 6.71
C GLU A 45 -5.72 4.53 7.60
N LYS A 46 -5.52 5.71 7.01
CA LYS A 46 -5.15 6.91 7.76
C LYS A 46 -6.29 7.36 8.68
N LEU A 47 -7.53 7.30 8.23
CA LEU A 47 -8.70 7.64 9.04
C LEU A 47 -8.79 6.73 10.25
N ALA A 48 -8.65 5.42 10.05
CA ALA A 48 -8.60 4.44 11.12
C ALA A 48 -7.51 4.79 12.14
N ARG A 49 -6.26 4.93 11.67
CA ARG A 49 -5.11 5.32 12.50
C ARG A 49 -5.38 6.59 13.31
N ASP A 50 -5.85 7.65 12.66
CA ASP A 50 -5.99 8.96 13.27
C ASP A 50 -7.13 9.00 14.30
N VAL A 51 -8.24 8.29 14.05
CA VAL A 51 -9.33 8.13 15.04
C VAL A 51 -8.85 7.32 16.25
N TYR A 52 -8.09 6.25 16.05
CA TYR A 52 -7.54 5.48 17.16
C TYR A 52 -6.51 6.26 17.97
N LEU A 53 -5.64 7.04 17.32
CA LEU A 53 -4.73 7.95 18.03
C LEU A 53 -5.50 9.00 18.81
N TYR A 54 -6.57 9.58 18.24
CA TYR A 54 -7.44 10.52 18.94
C TYR A 54 -8.07 9.90 20.20
N ALA A 55 -8.63 8.70 20.08
CA ALA A 55 -9.23 7.98 21.22
C ALA A 55 -8.19 7.58 22.27
N TYR A 56 -6.97 7.21 21.85
CA TYR A 56 -5.88 6.90 22.77
C TYR A 56 -5.41 8.12 23.57
N ASP A 57 -5.29 9.28 22.92
CA ASP A 57 -4.91 10.53 23.57
C ASP A 57 -5.93 10.92 24.66
N LYS A 58 -7.21 10.56 24.47
CA LYS A 58 -8.30 10.88 25.40
C LYS A 58 -8.47 9.87 26.54
N TYR A 59 -8.42 8.58 26.24
CA TYR A 59 -8.78 7.52 27.20
C TYR A 59 -7.61 6.67 27.68
N HIS A 60 -6.44 6.75 27.02
CA HIS A 60 -5.25 5.96 27.33
C HIS A 60 -5.46 4.44 27.39
N LEU A 61 -6.48 3.93 26.69
CA LEU A 61 -6.71 2.50 26.60
C LEU A 61 -5.73 1.88 25.61
N LYS A 62 -4.97 0.87 26.07
CA LYS A 62 -3.92 0.21 25.27
C LYS A 62 -4.42 -0.32 23.92
N ILE A 63 -5.69 -0.73 23.83
CA ILE A 63 -6.29 -1.22 22.60
C ILE A 63 -6.19 -0.20 21.46
N PHE A 64 -6.52 1.07 21.70
CA PHE A 64 -6.44 2.12 20.68
C PHE A 64 -5.02 2.34 20.18
N ASN A 65 -4.03 2.33 21.08
CA ASN A 65 -2.62 2.45 20.68
C ASN A 65 -2.09 1.22 19.93
N ASN A 66 -2.55 0.03 20.28
CA ASN A 66 -2.13 -1.19 19.59
C ASN A 66 -2.71 -1.23 18.17
N ILE A 67 -3.98 -0.86 18.01
CA ILE A 67 -4.65 -0.85 16.71
C ILE A 67 -4.10 0.27 15.83
N SER A 68 -3.88 1.50 16.35
CA SER A 68 -3.28 2.56 15.54
C SER A 68 -1.89 2.21 14.98
N GLN A 69 -1.11 1.40 15.70
CA GLN A 69 0.16 0.86 15.19
C GLN A 69 -0.06 -0.19 14.08
N SER A 70 -1.18 -0.91 14.09
CA SER A 70 -1.59 -1.78 12.99
C SER A 70 -1.99 -1.00 11.75
N GLU A 71 -2.83 0.02 11.92
CA GLU A 71 -3.26 0.88 10.81
C GLU A 71 -2.08 1.62 10.19
N GLN A 72 -1.06 1.97 10.98
CA GLN A 72 0.19 2.49 10.42
C GLN A 72 0.91 1.48 9.52
N ARG A 73 0.85 0.17 9.82
CA ARG A 73 1.43 -0.87 8.96
C ARG A 73 0.61 -1.06 7.69
N HIS A 74 -0.72 -1.04 7.79
CA HIS A 74 -1.59 -1.10 6.62
C HIS A 74 -1.35 0.10 5.69
N MET A 75 -1.38 1.32 6.24
CA MET A 75 -0.97 2.55 5.57
C MET A 75 0.36 2.41 4.83
N ASN A 76 1.39 1.87 5.49
CA ASN A 76 2.71 1.67 4.86
C ASN A 76 2.66 0.65 3.71
N SER A 77 1.84 -0.40 3.85
CA SER A 77 1.66 -1.43 2.82
C SER A 77 1.02 -0.84 1.56
N VAL A 78 -0.03 -0.04 1.73
CA VAL A 78 -0.67 0.67 0.61
C VAL A 78 0.29 1.68 -0.02
N LEU A 79 1.06 2.43 0.78
CA LEU A 79 2.08 3.36 0.27
C LEU A 79 3.16 2.64 -0.56
N ASN A 80 3.56 1.43 -0.17
CA ASN A 80 4.49 0.63 -0.95
C ASN A 80 3.89 0.25 -2.31
N LEU A 81 2.60 -0.08 -2.37
CA LEU A 81 1.90 -0.34 -3.63
C LEU A 81 1.81 0.93 -4.49
N LEU A 82 1.39 2.07 -3.93
CA LEU A 82 1.36 3.35 -4.65
C LEU A 82 2.74 3.67 -5.25
N SER A 83 3.80 3.52 -4.45
CA SER A 83 5.18 3.77 -4.88
C SER A 83 5.62 2.80 -5.99
N LYS A 84 5.29 1.51 -5.86
CA LYS A 84 5.59 0.48 -6.88
C LYS A 84 4.97 0.80 -8.23
N TYR A 85 3.77 1.37 -8.23
CA TYR A 85 3.04 1.77 -9.44
C TYR A 85 3.30 3.21 -9.88
N GLY A 86 4.20 3.94 -9.22
CA GLY A 86 4.52 5.34 -9.57
C GLY A 86 3.38 6.32 -9.30
N ILE A 87 2.47 5.98 -8.38
CA ILE A 87 1.34 6.80 -7.98
C ILE A 87 1.77 7.68 -6.79
N PRO A 88 1.57 9.01 -6.84
CA PRO A 88 1.84 9.88 -5.70
C PRO A 88 1.00 9.49 -4.48
N ASP A 89 1.55 9.63 -3.27
CA ASP A 89 0.82 9.41 -2.03
C ASP A 89 -0.41 10.34 -1.98
N SER A 90 -1.61 9.75 -1.80
CA SER A 90 -2.87 10.49 -1.70
C SER A 90 -3.09 11.09 -0.31
N ALA A 91 -2.47 10.54 0.73
CA ALA A 91 -2.72 10.95 2.09
C ALA A 91 -2.02 12.26 2.48
N SER A 92 -2.75 13.12 3.19
CA SER A 92 -2.13 14.24 3.91
C SER A 92 -1.16 13.73 4.99
N THR A 93 -0.11 14.48 5.28
CA THR A 93 0.81 14.19 6.39
C THR A 93 0.28 14.66 7.74
N GLU A 94 -0.77 15.49 7.77
CA GLU A 94 -1.33 16.07 8.99
C GLU A 94 -2.40 15.15 9.61
N LYS A 95 -2.33 14.95 10.94
CA LYS A 95 -3.30 14.14 11.69
C LYS A 95 -4.68 14.78 11.60
N GLY A 96 -5.69 13.99 11.26
CA GLY A 96 -7.08 14.44 11.17
C GLY A 96 -7.43 15.26 9.92
N VAL A 97 -6.49 15.46 9.00
CA VAL A 97 -6.71 16.12 7.70
C VAL A 97 -6.76 15.08 6.58
N PHE A 98 -7.78 15.15 5.74
CA PHE A 98 -8.01 14.25 4.61
C PHE A 98 -8.25 15.04 3.33
N ASN A 99 -7.68 14.57 2.21
CA ASN A 99 -7.90 15.17 0.90
C ASN A 99 -9.23 14.68 0.32
N ASN A 100 -9.64 13.45 0.64
CA ASN A 100 -10.98 12.98 0.35
C ASN A 100 -12.01 13.65 1.30
N PRO A 101 -12.99 14.42 0.77
CA PRO A 101 -13.94 15.16 1.58
C PRO A 101 -14.92 14.25 2.34
N ASP A 102 -15.19 13.04 1.87
CA ASP A 102 -16.09 12.10 2.56
C ASP A 102 -15.38 11.44 3.73
N LEU A 103 -14.10 11.09 3.59
CA LEU A 103 -13.26 10.65 4.71
C LEU A 103 -13.06 11.77 5.73
N GLN A 104 -12.92 13.03 5.30
CA GLN A 104 -12.85 14.15 6.23
C GLN A 104 -14.13 14.29 7.07
N LYS A 105 -15.31 14.13 6.46
CA LYS A 105 -16.60 14.15 7.18
C LYS A 105 -16.70 12.96 8.13
N LEU A 106 -16.29 11.77 7.69
CA LEU A 106 -16.32 10.56 8.50
C LEU A 106 -15.42 10.68 9.73
N TYR A 107 -14.18 11.16 9.57
CA TYR A 107 -13.26 11.44 10.68
C TYR A 107 -13.90 12.39 11.71
N ASN A 108 -14.49 13.49 11.25
CA ASN A 108 -15.15 14.46 12.12
C ASN A 108 -16.34 13.83 12.88
N SER A 109 -17.10 12.95 12.23
CA SER A 109 -18.22 12.25 12.84
C SER A 109 -17.77 11.25 13.90
N LEU A 110 -16.78 10.41 13.57
CA LEU A 110 -16.28 9.36 14.45
C LEU A 110 -15.53 9.92 15.66
N THR A 111 -14.75 10.99 15.49
CA THR A 111 -14.11 11.66 16.64
C THR A 111 -15.13 12.32 17.55
N LYS A 112 -16.18 12.93 17.01
CA LYS A 112 -17.31 13.44 17.79
C LYS A 112 -18.06 12.33 18.54
N GLN A 113 -18.21 11.14 17.96
CA GLN A 113 -18.76 9.98 18.66
C GLN A 113 -17.80 9.51 19.77
N ALA A 114 -16.51 9.38 19.45
CA ALA A 114 -15.49 8.98 20.41
C ALA A 114 -15.38 9.94 21.60
N ASP A 115 -15.74 11.22 21.42
CA ASP A 115 -15.79 12.21 22.49
C ASP A 115 -16.85 11.94 23.57
N ILE A 116 -17.88 11.15 23.26
CA ILE A 116 -19.00 10.89 24.18
C ILE A 116 -18.55 10.03 25.37
N SER A 117 -17.87 8.92 25.10
CA SER A 117 -17.33 8.02 26.13
C SER A 117 -16.34 7.01 25.52
N SER A 118 -15.57 6.32 26.36
CA SER A 118 -14.68 5.25 25.90
C SER A 118 -15.44 4.10 25.21
N VAL A 119 -16.69 3.84 25.62
CA VAL A 119 -17.56 2.85 24.96
C VAL A 119 -17.95 3.32 23.56
N GLU A 120 -18.30 4.60 23.40
CA GLU A 120 -18.60 5.15 22.07
C GLU A 120 -17.36 5.22 21.18
N ALA A 121 -16.17 5.44 21.75
CA ALA A 121 -14.91 5.34 21.00
C ALA A 121 -14.61 3.91 20.52
N LEU A 122 -14.92 2.89 21.34
CA LEU A 122 -14.81 1.48 20.91
C LEU A 122 -15.81 1.15 19.80
N LYS A 123 -17.04 1.68 19.87
CA LYS A 123 -18.01 1.54 18.78
C LYS A 123 -17.57 2.25 17.51
N ALA A 124 -17.02 3.46 17.61
CA ALA A 124 -16.46 4.17 16.46
C ALA A 124 -15.34 3.35 15.79
N GLY A 125 -14.48 2.70 16.59
CA GLY A 125 -13.50 1.74 16.10
C GLY A 125 -14.16 0.57 15.35
N ALA A 126 -15.14 -0.10 15.97
CA ALA A 126 -15.85 -1.19 15.30
C ALA A 126 -16.53 -0.77 13.98
N THR A 127 -17.08 0.45 13.92
CA THR A 127 -17.63 1.01 12.67
C THR A 127 -16.56 1.20 11.59
N ILE A 128 -15.36 1.62 11.97
CA ILE A 128 -14.24 1.77 11.02
C ILE A 128 -13.89 0.40 10.43
N GLU A 129 -13.71 -0.62 11.27
CA GLU A 129 -13.32 -1.95 10.78
C GLU A 129 -14.39 -2.60 9.90
N ASP A 130 -15.69 -2.35 10.17
CA ASP A 130 -16.80 -2.84 9.33
C ASP A 130 -16.78 -2.17 7.94
N LEU A 131 -16.53 -0.87 7.89
CA LEU A 131 -16.38 -0.13 6.63
C LEU A 131 -15.16 -0.61 5.84
N ASP A 132 -14.01 -0.73 6.50
CA ASP A 132 -12.75 -1.15 5.88
C ASP A 132 -12.87 -2.55 5.26
N ILE A 133 -13.49 -3.50 5.97
CA ILE A 133 -13.75 -4.85 5.43
C ILE A 133 -14.66 -4.79 4.20
N ASN A 134 -15.75 -4.02 4.26
CA ASN A 134 -16.68 -3.90 3.14
C ASN A 134 -15.98 -3.31 1.90
N ASP A 135 -15.20 -2.26 2.08
CA ASP A 135 -14.57 -1.55 0.98
C ASP A 135 -13.42 -2.38 0.38
N ILE A 136 -12.68 -3.14 1.20
CA ILE A 136 -11.69 -4.13 0.71
C ILE A 136 -12.37 -5.23 -0.11
N ASP A 137 -13.53 -5.74 0.29
CA ASP A 137 -14.28 -6.73 -0.49
C ASP A 137 -14.65 -6.17 -1.88
N ASP A 138 -15.07 -4.91 -1.96
CA ASP A 138 -15.34 -4.23 -3.23
C ASP A 138 -14.06 -4.00 -4.06
N PHE A 139 -12.94 -3.60 -3.45
CA PHE A 139 -11.66 -3.39 -4.15
C PHE A 139 -11.09 -4.69 -4.69
N THR A 140 -11.19 -5.78 -3.94
CA THR A 140 -10.71 -7.10 -4.38
C THR A 140 -11.51 -7.63 -5.56
N ALA A 141 -12.81 -7.32 -5.66
CA ALA A 141 -13.64 -7.64 -6.82
C ALA A 141 -13.22 -6.88 -8.10
N ASN A 142 -12.56 -5.72 -7.96
CA ASN A 142 -12.10 -4.89 -9.07
C ASN A 142 -10.74 -5.32 -9.66
N THR A 143 -10.05 -6.30 -9.07
CA THR A 143 -8.71 -6.68 -9.51
C THR A 143 -8.50 -8.19 -9.62
N THR A 144 -7.55 -8.56 -10.46
CA THR A 144 -6.99 -9.93 -10.54
C THR A 144 -5.47 -9.92 -10.36
N LYS A 145 -4.88 -8.75 -10.03
CA LYS A 145 -3.44 -8.58 -9.90
C LYS A 145 -2.98 -9.18 -8.57
N PRO A 146 -2.12 -10.22 -8.57
CA PRO A 146 -1.76 -10.91 -7.34
C PRO A 146 -1.12 -10.02 -6.28
N ASP A 147 -0.42 -8.96 -6.67
CA ASP A 147 0.23 -8.07 -5.72
C ASP A 147 -0.72 -7.04 -5.08
N LEU A 148 -1.94 -6.88 -5.58
CA LEU A 148 -2.99 -6.10 -4.90
C LEU A 148 -3.84 -6.98 -3.97
N LEU A 149 -3.71 -8.32 -4.06
CA LEU A 149 -4.49 -9.30 -3.31
C LEU A 149 -3.70 -9.97 -2.16
N ASN A 150 -2.45 -9.56 -1.92
CA ASN A 150 -1.53 -10.21 -0.97
C ASN A 150 -0.88 -9.20 -0.02
#